data_AF-A0A655I9G9-F1
#
_entry.id   AF-A0A655I9G9-F1
#
_cell.length_a   1.000
_cell.length_b   1.000
_cell.length_c   1.000
_cell.angle_alpha   90.00
_cell.angle_beta   90.00
_cell.angle_gamma   90.00
#
_symmetry.space_group_name_H-M   'P 1'
#
loop_
_entity.id
_entity.type
_entity.pdbx_description
1 polymer ?
#
loop_
_entity_poly.entity_id
_entity_poly.type
_entity_poly.pdbx_seq_one_letter_code
_entity_poly.pdbx_strand_id
1 'polypeptide(L)'
;MLRVGPLTIGTLDDWAPSTGSTVSWRPSAVAHTKASQAPISDVPVSYMQAQHIRGYCEQKAKGLDYSRLMVVSCQQPGQCDIRAANYVINAHLRRHDTYRSWFQYNGNGQIIRRTIQDPADIEFVPVHHGELTLPQIREIVQNTPDPL
;
A
#
# COMPACT_ATOMS: atom_id res chain seq x y z
N MET A 1 15.78 -8.99 20.39
CA MET A 1 14.38 -9.20 20.82
C MET A 1 13.60 -7.93 20.51
N LEU A 2 12.62 -7.99 19.59
CA LEU A 2 11.78 -6.84 19.24
C LEU A 2 10.77 -6.61 20.37
N ARG A 3 10.80 -5.43 21.02
CA ARG A 3 9.78 -5.03 21.98
C ARG A 3 8.80 -4.10 21.27
N VAL A 4 7.56 -4.56 21.09
CA VAL A 4 6.46 -3.70 20.64
C VAL A 4 5.94 -2.98 21.88
N GLY A 5 5.85 -1.65 21.84
CA GLY A 5 5.26 -0.85 22.91
C GLY A 5 3.76 -1.13 23.09
N PRO A 6 3.03 -0.34 23.89
CA PRO A 6 1.57 -0.49 24.00
C PRO A 6 0.91 -0.43 22.62
N LEU A 7 0.05 -1.40 22.32
CA LEU A 7 -0.73 -1.48 21.09
C LEU A 7 -2.10 -0.85 21.32
N THR A 8 -2.47 0.13 20.49
CA THR A 8 -3.81 0.72 20.49
C THR A 8 -4.47 0.45 19.14
N ILE A 9 -5.75 0.06 19.18
CA ILE A 9 -6.59 -0.14 17.99
C ILE A 9 -7.67 0.94 18.05
N GLY A 10 -7.89 1.65 16.94
CA GLY A 10 -8.85 2.73 16.84
C GLY A 10 -9.18 3.05 15.38
N THR A 11 -10.03 4.05 15.17
CA THR A 11 -10.36 4.53 13.83
C THR A 11 -9.31 5.52 13.35
N LEU A 12 -9.27 5.77 12.04
CA LEU A 12 -8.39 6.80 11.49
C LEU A 12 -8.80 8.22 11.92
N ASP A 13 -10.07 8.42 12.27
CA ASP A 13 -10.59 9.69 12.77
C ASP A 13 -10.11 9.99 14.20
N ASP A 14 -9.89 8.96 15.00
CA ASP A 14 -9.31 9.06 16.34
C ASP A 14 -7.77 9.15 16.32
N TRP A 15 -7.14 8.83 15.19
CA TRP A 15 -5.68 8.87 15.05
C TRP A 15 -5.16 10.30 14.94
N ALA A 16 -4.46 10.77 15.97
CA ALA A 16 -3.96 12.15 16.09
C ALA A 16 -2.43 12.19 16.31
N PRO A 17 -1.60 11.86 15.31
CA PRO A 17 -0.15 12.06 15.38
C PRO A 17 0.19 13.56 15.49
N SER A 18 1.37 13.85 16.04
CA SER A 18 1.94 15.19 15.96
C SER A 18 2.13 15.61 14.51
N THR A 19 1.73 16.84 14.18
CA THR A 19 1.92 17.41 12.85
C THR A 19 3.37 17.84 12.64
N GLY A 20 3.79 17.91 11.37
CA GLY A 20 5.13 18.38 11.01
C GLY A 20 5.50 18.05 9.57
N SER A 21 6.79 18.16 9.27
CA SER A 21 7.34 17.79 7.97
C SER A 21 6.97 16.36 7.60
N THR A 22 6.27 16.18 6.49
CA THR A 22 5.74 14.89 6.04
C THR A 22 6.45 14.42 4.78
N VAL A 23 6.87 13.15 4.78
CA VAL A 23 7.41 12.45 3.61
C VAL A 23 6.59 11.18 3.40
N SER A 24 6.19 10.92 2.16
CA SER A 24 5.61 9.63 1.78
C SER A 24 6.42 9.00 0.66
N TRP A 25 6.35 7.67 0.54
CA TRP A 25 6.97 6.94 -0.57
C TRP A 25 5.91 6.57 -1.60
N ARG A 26 6.16 6.92 -2.86
CA ARG A 26 5.26 6.65 -3.99
C ARG A 26 6.00 5.82 -5.05
N PRO A 27 5.32 4.97 -5.83
CA PRO A 27 5.98 4.24 -6.91
C PRO A 27 6.56 5.23 -7.93
N SER A 28 7.76 4.95 -8.44
CA SER A 28 8.33 5.74 -9.53
C SER A 28 7.51 5.55 -10.81
N ALA A 29 7.57 6.51 -11.73
CA ALA A 29 6.86 6.41 -13.00
C ALA A 29 7.29 5.16 -13.80
N VAL A 30 8.58 4.81 -13.74
CA VAL A 30 9.12 3.60 -14.36
C VAL A 30 8.52 2.35 -13.73
N ALA A 31 8.48 2.27 -12.39
CA ALA A 31 7.88 1.14 -11.69
C ALA A 31 6.39 0.99 -12.03
N HIS A 32 5.65 2.11 -12.15
CA HIS A 32 4.26 2.10 -12.57
C HIS A 32 4.08 1.57 -14.01
N THR A 33 4.93 1.99 -14.96
CA THR A 33 4.92 1.46 -16.33
C THR A 33 5.26 -0.02 -16.37
N LYS A 34 6.23 -0.48 -15.58
CA LYS A 34 6.58 -1.91 -15.50
C LYS A 34 5.45 -2.73 -14.90
N ALA A 35 4.76 -2.22 -13.88
CA ALA A 35 3.61 -2.87 -13.30
C ALA A 35 2.48 -3.05 -14.32
N SER A 36 2.16 -2.03 -15.12
CA SER A 36 1.08 -2.14 -16.14
C SER A 36 1.41 -3.12 -17.26
N GLN A 37 2.69 -3.35 -17.54
CA GLN A 37 3.19 -4.30 -18.54
C GLN A 37 3.39 -5.72 -18.00
N ALA A 38 3.19 -5.96 -16.70
CA ALA A 38 3.39 -7.26 -16.09
C ALA A 38 2.59 -8.35 -16.83
N PRO A 39 3.18 -9.52 -17.12
CA PRO A 39 2.46 -10.62 -17.76
C PRO A 39 1.39 -11.20 -16.84
N ILE A 40 0.46 -11.96 -17.42
CA ILE A 40 -0.45 -12.82 -16.65
C ILE A 40 0.38 -13.86 -15.90
N SER A 41 0.04 -14.09 -14.64
CA SER A 41 0.70 -15.06 -13.78
C SER A 41 -0.01 -16.41 -13.84
N ASP A 42 0.74 -17.49 -13.96
CA ASP A 42 0.21 -18.86 -13.82
C ASP A 42 -0.05 -19.22 -12.35
N VAL A 43 0.40 -18.39 -11.40
CA VAL A 43 0.16 -18.61 -9.98
C VAL A 43 -1.29 -18.22 -9.66
N PRO A 44 -2.12 -19.15 -9.14
CA PRO A 44 -3.53 -18.86 -8.87
C PRO A 44 -3.69 -17.77 -7.82
N VAL A 45 -4.83 -17.08 -7.89
CA VAL A 45 -5.29 -16.17 -6.84
C VAL A 45 -5.71 -17.01 -5.65
N SER A 46 -5.20 -16.70 -4.45
CA SER A 46 -5.59 -17.44 -3.25
C SER A 46 -7.08 -17.23 -2.92
N TYR A 47 -7.68 -18.17 -2.19
CA TYR A 47 -9.07 -18.06 -1.77
C TYR A 47 -9.38 -16.74 -1.04
N MET A 48 -8.51 -16.35 -0.10
CA MET A 48 -8.66 -15.10 0.67
C MET A 48 -8.57 -13.86 -0.22
N GLN A 49 -7.63 -13.82 -1.17
CA GLN A 49 -7.51 -12.73 -2.14
C GLN A 49 -8.76 -12.63 -3.01
N ALA A 50 -9.23 -13.77 -3.53
CA ALA A 50 -10.40 -13.83 -4.40
C ALA A 50 -11.67 -13.37 -3.66
N GLN A 51 -11.85 -13.82 -2.41
CA GLN A 51 -12.97 -13.38 -1.57
C GLN A 51 -12.94 -11.88 -1.30
N HIS A 52 -11.76 -11.33 -0.94
CA HIS A 52 -11.61 -9.90 -0.68
C HIS A 52 -11.90 -9.04 -1.93
N ILE A 53 -11.35 -9.42 -3.09
CA ILE A 53 -11.55 -8.69 -4.35
C ILE A 53 -13.02 -8.70 -4.78
N ARG A 54 -13.70 -9.86 -4.68
CA ARG A 54 -15.14 -9.95 -5.00
C ARG A 54 -15.98 -9.10 -4.05
N GLY A 55 -15.71 -9.20 -2.75
CA GLY A 55 -16.37 -8.38 -1.74
C GLY A 55 -16.22 -6.88 -2.00
N TYR A 56 -15.01 -6.43 -2.33
CA TYR A 56 -14.74 -5.05 -2.75
C TYR A 56 -15.60 -4.65 -3.96
N CYS A 57 -15.58 -5.45 -5.02
CA CYS A 57 -16.31 -5.15 -6.25
C CYS A 57 -17.84 -5.12 -6.04
N GLU A 58 -18.39 -6.05 -5.25
CA GLU A 58 -19.81 -6.12 -4.93
C GLU A 58 -20.29 -4.91 -4.11
N GLN A 59 -19.48 -4.43 -3.17
CA GLN A 59 -19.82 -3.26 -2.36
C GLN A 59 -19.69 -1.96 -3.17
N LYS A 60 -18.64 -1.85 -3.99
CA LYS A 60 -18.46 -0.73 -4.93
C LYS A 60 -19.64 -0.64 -5.91
N ALA A 61 -20.13 -1.78 -6.42
CA ALA A 61 -21.31 -1.83 -7.29
C ALA A 61 -22.61 -1.33 -6.62
N LYS A 62 -22.67 -1.36 -5.28
CA LYS A 62 -23.78 -0.81 -4.47
C LYS A 62 -23.56 0.65 -4.07
N GLY A 63 -22.46 1.28 -4.50
CA GLY A 63 -22.08 2.63 -4.08
C GLY A 63 -21.58 2.72 -2.64
N LEU A 64 -21.14 1.59 -2.06
CA LEU A 64 -20.64 1.52 -0.69
C LEU A 64 -19.11 1.42 -0.67
N ASP A 65 -18.51 1.96 0.39
CA ASP A 65 -17.07 1.80 0.66
C ASP A 65 -16.76 0.43 1.28
N TYR A 66 -15.50 -0.01 1.20
CA TYR A 66 -15.07 -1.32 1.68
C TYR A 66 -13.72 -1.24 2.41
N SER A 67 -13.69 -1.74 3.64
CA SER A 67 -12.46 -1.78 4.44
C SER A 67 -11.44 -2.71 3.82
N ARG A 68 -10.31 -2.14 3.40
CA ARG A 68 -9.29 -2.80 2.56
C ARG A 68 -7.84 -2.57 3.00
N LEU A 69 -7.63 -1.78 4.04
CA LEU A 69 -6.30 -1.37 4.49
C LEU A 69 -6.03 -1.88 5.90
N MET A 70 -4.79 -2.29 6.14
CA MET A 70 -4.22 -2.39 7.48
C MET A 70 -3.24 -1.23 7.66
N VAL A 71 -3.61 -0.26 8.49
CA VAL A 71 -2.78 0.91 8.78
C VAL A 71 -2.08 0.71 10.11
N VAL A 72 -0.75 0.83 10.10
CA VAL A 72 0.09 0.71 11.30
C VAL A 72 0.90 1.98 11.45
N SER A 73 0.90 2.57 12.65
CA SER A 73 1.74 3.71 12.98
C SER A 73 2.57 3.41 14.22
N CYS A 74 3.77 3.96 14.28
CA CYS A 74 4.62 3.92 15.45
C CYS A 74 5.40 5.23 15.58
N GLN A 75 5.73 5.60 16.81
CA GLN A 75 6.61 6.72 17.08
C GLN A 75 8.03 6.21 17.26
N GLN A 76 8.99 6.86 16.62
CA GLN A 76 10.41 6.59 16.77
C GLN A 76 11.09 7.87 17.27
N PRO A 77 11.95 7.78 18.29
CA PRO A 77 12.71 8.94 18.74
C PRO A 77 13.75 9.36 17.69
N GLY A 78 14.07 10.65 17.67
CA GLY A 78 15.10 11.21 16.79
C GLY A 78 14.55 11.71 15.45
N GLN A 79 15.42 11.76 14.45
CA GLN A 79 15.11 12.23 13.11
C GLN A 79 15.18 11.06 12.14
N CYS A 80 14.18 10.94 11.26
CA CYS A 80 14.16 9.89 10.25
C CYS A 80 15.26 10.14 9.20
N ASP A 81 16.22 9.23 9.09
CA ASP A 81 17.13 9.20 7.95
C ASP A 81 16.36 8.72 6.71
N ILE A 82 16.03 9.68 5.83
CA ILE A 82 15.25 9.43 4.62
C ILE A 82 15.96 8.46 3.68
N ARG A 83 17.30 8.49 3.61
CA ARG A 83 18.06 7.56 2.77
C ARG A 83 17.96 6.14 3.31
N ALA A 84 18.11 5.97 4.62
CA ALA A 84 17.95 4.67 5.27
C ALA A 84 16.51 4.13 5.13
N ALA A 85 15.50 4.97 5.39
CA ALA A 85 14.10 4.61 5.22
C ALA A 85 13.78 4.21 3.77
N ASN A 86 14.29 4.95 2.79
CA ASN A 86 14.14 4.62 1.38
C ASN A 86 14.72 3.25 1.02
N TYR A 87 15.91 2.93 1.55
CA TYR A 87 16.52 1.61 1.36
C TYR A 87 15.66 0.49 1.97
N VAL A 88 15.21 0.66 3.21
CA VAL A 88 14.40 -0.37 3.92
C VAL A 88 13.08 -0.62 3.20
N ILE A 89 12.38 0.44 2.79
CA ILE A 89 11.10 0.33 2.07
C ILE A 89 11.29 -0.43 0.75
N ASN A 90 12.26 -0.02 -0.08
CA ASN A 90 12.51 -0.69 -1.35
C ASN A 90 12.98 -2.14 -1.17
N ALA A 91 13.86 -2.41 -0.20
CA ALA A 91 14.31 -3.77 0.10
C ALA A 91 13.16 -4.67 0.54
N HIS A 92 12.25 -4.16 1.38
CA HIS A 92 11.06 -4.89 1.82
C HIS A 92 10.11 -5.21 0.66
N LEU A 93 9.78 -4.20 -0.16
CA LEU A 93 8.89 -4.39 -1.31
C LEU A 93 9.44 -5.40 -2.32
N ARG A 94 10.75 -5.32 -2.61
CA ARG A 94 11.44 -6.23 -3.55
C ARG A 94 11.56 -7.65 -3.03
N ARG A 95 11.64 -7.84 -1.71
CA ARG A 95 11.81 -9.14 -1.07
C ARG A 95 10.54 -9.99 -1.10
N HIS A 96 9.36 -9.37 -1.09
CA HIS A 96 8.10 -10.08 -0.86
C HIS A 96 7.21 -10.09 -2.10
N ASP A 97 6.95 -11.29 -2.62
CA ASP A 97 6.17 -11.54 -3.85
C ASP A 97 4.75 -10.98 -3.84
N THR A 98 4.17 -10.80 -2.66
CA THR A 98 2.87 -10.17 -2.48
C THR A 98 2.82 -8.78 -3.10
N TYR A 99 3.91 -8.00 -3.04
CA TYR A 99 3.97 -6.65 -3.60
C TYR A 99 4.29 -6.61 -5.10
N ARG A 100 4.63 -7.76 -5.70
CA ARG A 100 4.93 -7.87 -7.14
C ARG A 100 3.68 -8.15 -7.98
N SER A 101 2.53 -8.35 -7.35
CA SER A 101 1.30 -8.77 -8.03
C SER A 101 0.18 -7.76 -7.88
N TRP A 102 -0.63 -7.63 -8.93
CA TRP A 102 -1.87 -6.84 -8.96
C TRP A 102 -2.94 -7.62 -9.73
N PHE A 103 -4.20 -7.16 -9.67
CA PHE A 103 -5.35 -7.98 -10.05
C PHE A 103 -6.33 -7.25 -10.95
N GLN A 104 -6.89 -7.96 -11.92
CA GLN A 104 -7.99 -7.44 -12.73
C GLN A 104 -9.25 -8.25 -12.44
N TYR A 105 -10.36 -7.56 -12.25
CA TYR A 105 -11.68 -8.17 -12.14
C TYR A 105 -12.55 -7.72 -13.32
N ASN A 106 -12.98 -8.68 -14.13
CA ASN A 106 -13.75 -8.43 -15.36
C ASN A 106 -15.28 -8.55 -15.15
N GLY A 107 -15.75 -8.64 -13.91
CA GLY A 107 -17.19 -8.68 -13.58
C GLY A 107 -17.88 -10.03 -13.80
N ASN A 108 -17.27 -10.98 -14.51
CA ASN A 108 -17.83 -12.32 -14.75
C ASN A 108 -17.35 -13.37 -13.73
N GLY A 109 -16.73 -12.93 -12.63
CA GLY A 109 -16.20 -13.79 -11.57
C GLY A 109 -14.73 -14.19 -11.74
N GLN A 110 -14.13 -13.93 -12.91
CA GLN A 110 -12.72 -14.20 -13.16
C GLN A 110 -11.84 -13.07 -12.59
N ILE A 111 -10.80 -13.48 -11.85
CA ILE A 111 -9.76 -12.59 -11.34
C ILE A 111 -8.46 -12.97 -12.03
N ILE A 112 -7.87 -12.02 -12.76
CA ILE A 112 -6.60 -12.21 -13.45
C ILE A 112 -5.51 -11.64 -12.56
N ARG A 113 -4.51 -12.48 -12.21
CA ARG A 113 -3.30 -12.02 -11.54
C ARG A 113 -2.26 -11.64 -12.57
N ARG A 114 -1.63 -10.48 -12.39
CA ARG A 114 -0.45 -10.09 -13.15
C ARG A 114 0.72 -9.91 -12.19
N THR A 115 1.91 -10.34 -12.58
CA THR A 115 3.08 -10.37 -11.68
C THR A 115 4.31 -9.78 -12.37
N ILE A 116 4.90 -8.77 -11.75
CA ILE A 116 6.19 -8.21 -12.14
C ILE A 116 7.26 -9.29 -11.96
N GLN A 117 7.96 -9.60 -13.05
CA GLN A 117 8.91 -10.71 -13.09
C GLN A 117 10.18 -10.40 -12.28
N ASP A 118 10.81 -9.26 -12.55
CA ASP A 118 12.02 -8.83 -11.86
C ASP A 118 11.66 -7.93 -10.66
N PRO A 119 11.97 -8.31 -9.41
CA PRO A 119 11.78 -7.43 -8.26
C PRO A 119 12.50 -6.09 -8.42
N ALA A 120 13.60 -6.00 -9.18
CA ALA A 120 14.31 -4.74 -9.41
C ALA A 120 13.46 -3.70 -10.17
N ASP A 121 12.41 -4.12 -10.88
CA ASP A 121 11.45 -3.22 -11.53
C ASP A 121 10.52 -2.50 -10.54
N ILE A 122 10.56 -2.84 -9.24
CA ILE A 122 9.87 -2.11 -8.18
C ILE A 122 10.81 -1.03 -7.63
N GLU A 123 10.33 0.20 -7.67
CA GLU A 123 11.00 1.34 -7.05
C GLU A 123 9.98 2.31 -6.48
N PHE A 124 10.19 2.68 -5.22
CA PHE A 124 9.46 3.75 -4.55
C PHE A 124 10.42 4.89 -4.21
N VAL A 125 9.97 6.11 -4.42
CA VAL A 125 10.76 7.33 -4.21
C VAL A 125 10.11 8.22 -3.14
N PRO A 126 10.90 8.93 -2.32
CA PRO A 126 10.37 9.85 -1.32
C PRO A 126 9.75 11.08 -2.00
N VAL A 127 8.58 11.47 -1.53
CA VAL A 127 7.87 12.70 -1.89
C VAL A 127 7.80 13.56 -0.63
N HIS A 128 8.44 14.72 -0.68
CA HIS A 128 8.44 15.69 0.41
C HIS A 128 7.21 16.60 0.26
N HIS A 129 6.35 16.60 1.28
CA HIS A 129 5.11 17.40 1.30
C HIS A 129 5.26 18.71 2.05
N GLY A 130 6.40 18.93 2.71
CA GLY A 130 6.56 20.03 3.67
C GLY A 130 5.76 19.79 4.94
N GLU A 131 5.40 20.85 5.64
CA GLU A 131 4.54 20.76 6.82
C GLU A 131 3.09 20.53 6.42
N LEU A 132 2.48 19.48 7.00
CA LEU A 132 1.08 19.16 6.79
C LEU A 132 0.30 19.27 8.08
N THR A 133 -0.94 19.72 7.95
CA THR A 133 -1.95 19.63 9.01
C THR A 133 -2.42 18.18 9.19
N LEU A 134 -3.00 17.87 10.35
CA LEU A 134 -3.51 16.53 10.62
C LEU A 134 -4.55 16.05 9.60
N PRO A 135 -5.53 16.86 9.15
CA PRO A 135 -6.45 16.46 8.08
C PRO A 135 -5.74 16.07 6.77
N GLN A 136 -4.70 16.81 6.37
CA GLN A 136 -3.92 16.51 5.16
C GLN A 136 -3.12 15.20 5.30
N ILE A 137 -2.59 14.92 6.49
CA ILE A 137 -1.91 13.64 6.75
C ILE A 137 -2.91 12.47 6.63
N ARG A 138 -4.12 12.63 7.18
CA ARG A 138 -5.18 11.61 7.07
C ARG A 138 -5.60 11.38 5.61
N GLU A 139 -5.72 12.44 4.83
CA GLU A 139 -6.02 12.36 3.40
C GLU A 139 -4.96 11.52 2.65
N ILE A 140 -3.67 11.75 2.91
CA ILE A 140 -2.59 10.96 2.30
C ILE A 140 -2.70 9.47 2.65
N VAL A 141 -3.02 9.15 3.91
CA VAL A 141 -3.16 7.75 4.37
C VAL A 141 -4.39 7.07 3.75
N GLN A 142 -5.46 7.80 3.48
CA GLN A 142 -6.67 7.27 2.84
C GLN A 142 -6.53 7.15 1.32
N ASN A 143 -5.78 8.06 0.69
CA ASN A 143 -5.61 8.15 -0.76
C ASN A 143 -4.65 7.08 -1.29
N THR A 144 -5.14 5.83 -1.24
CA THR A 144 -4.47 4.63 -1.71
C THR A 144 -5.22 4.03 -2.91
N PRO A 145 -4.52 3.42 -3.89
CA PRO A 145 -5.16 2.70 -5.00
C PRO A 145 -6.11 1.62 -4.50
N ASP A 146 -7.15 1.30 -5.26
CA ASP A 146 -8.06 0.19 -4.95
C ASP A 146 -7.37 -1.20 -5.07
N PRO A 147 -7.98 -2.31 -4.62
CA PRO A 147 -7.29 -3.60 -4.57
C PRO A 147 -7.15 -4.29 -5.95
N LEU A 148 -7.43 -3.58 -7.06
CA LEU A 148 -7.26 -4.05 -8.44
C LEU A 148 -5.97 -3.50 -9.06
#